data_AF-A0A7I8J3J8-F1
#
_entry.id   AF-A0A7I8J3J8-F1
#
_cell.length_a   1.000
_cell.length_b   1.000
_cell.length_c   1.000
_cell.angle_alpha   90.00
_cell.angle_beta   90.00
_cell.angle_gamma   90.00
#
_symmetry.space_group_name_H-M   'P 1'
#
loop_
_entity.id
_entity.type
_entity.pdbx_description
1 polymer ?
#
loop_
_entity_poly.entity_id
_entity_poly.type
_entity_poly.pdbx_seq_one_letter_code
_entity_poly.pdbx_strand_id
1 'polypeptide(L)'
;MSDGDDLTSHIDYFNQLLNGLLRMESKFSNENKVIILLVSLSDSYNHLVTTLLYASTTPILEDVIDSLMEYYHRKKDVGEACDEGLYVKDGREHGRQKKK
;
A
#
# COMPACT_ATOMS: atom_id res chain seq x y z
N MET A 1 -3.43 11.93 -2.24
CA MET A 1 -4.41 11.01 -2.83
C MET A 1 -5.51 10.75 -1.80
N SER A 2 -6.77 10.60 -2.23
CA SER A 2 -7.87 10.21 -1.35
C SER A 2 -8.11 8.70 -1.42
N ASP A 3 -8.74 8.14 -0.38
CA ASP A 3 -9.15 6.74 -0.41
C ASP A 3 -10.19 6.49 -1.53
N GLY A 4 -9.90 5.51 -2.38
CA GLY A 4 -10.71 5.16 -3.55
C GLY A 4 -10.23 5.76 -4.88
N ASP A 5 -9.22 6.65 -4.86
CA ASP A 5 -8.59 7.12 -6.10
C ASP A 5 -7.85 5.97 -6.81
N ASP A 6 -7.76 6.04 -8.14
CA ASP A 6 -6.98 5.06 -8.90
C ASP A 6 -5.48 5.30 -8.68
N LEU A 7 -4.82 4.33 -8.03
CA LEU A 7 -3.40 4.43 -7.69
C LEU A 7 -2.53 4.59 -8.94
N THR A 8 -2.89 3.95 -10.05
CA THR A 8 -2.16 4.05 -11.33
C THR A 8 -2.12 5.50 -11.83
N SER A 9 -3.27 6.17 -11.81
CA SER A 9 -3.41 7.57 -12.20
C SER A 9 -2.62 8.50 -11.27
N HIS A 10 -2.61 8.21 -9.96
CA HIS A 10 -1.80 8.97 -9.00
C HIS A 10 -0.30 8.80 -9.24
N ILE A 11 0.18 7.58 -9.53
CA ILE A 11 1.59 7.31 -9.84
C ILE A 11 2.01 8.01 -11.14
N ASP A 12 1.16 8.02 -12.17
CA ASP A 12 1.46 8.73 -13.41
C ASP A 12 1.59 10.24 -13.17
N TYR A 13 0.65 10.84 -12.45
CA TYR A 13 0.72 12.24 -12.05
C TYR A 13 1.99 12.54 -11.23
N PHE A 14 2.32 11.67 -10.29
CA PHE A 14 3.53 11.77 -9.48
C PHE A 14 4.81 11.73 -10.35
N ASN A 15 4.88 10.82 -11.33
CA ASN A 15 6.01 10.74 -12.27
C ASN A 15 6.15 12.02 -13.11
N GLN A 16 5.03 12.59 -13.56
CA GLN A 16 5.05 13.89 -14.26
C GLN A 16 5.57 15.01 -13.35
N LEU A 17 5.15 15.04 -12.09
CA LEU A 17 5.60 16.02 -11.10
C LEU A 17 7.10 15.86 -10.78
N LEU A 18 7.58 14.63 -10.61
CA LEU A 18 9.00 14.33 -10.45
C LEU A 18 9.82 14.78 -11.66
N ASN A 19 9.33 14.56 -12.89
CA ASN A 19 9.98 15.05 -14.10
C ASN A 19 10.05 16.58 -14.13
N GLY A 20 9.02 17.27 -13.65
CA GLY A 20 9.04 18.72 -13.46
C GLY A 20 10.08 19.16 -12.43
N LEU A 21 10.14 18.48 -11.29
CA LEU A 21 11.12 18.74 -10.23
C LEU A 21 12.56 18.48 -10.69
N LEU A 22 12.82 17.37 -11.40
CA LEU A 22 14.15 17.04 -11.95
C LEU A 22 14.66 18.09 -12.95
N ARG A 23 13.75 18.78 -13.66
CA ARG A 23 14.10 19.90 -14.54
C ARG A 23 14.47 21.17 -13.78
N MET A 24 13.89 21.38 -12.59
CA MET A 24 14.17 22.55 -11.75
C MET A 24 15.35 22.31 -10.79
N GLU A 25 15.52 21.08 -10.32
CA GLU A 25 16.46 20.72 -9.26
C GLU A 25 17.12 19.36 -9.56
N SER A 26 18.43 19.38 -9.80
CA SER A 26 19.16 18.23 -10.35
C SER A 26 19.55 17.14 -9.34
N LYS A 27 19.19 17.28 -8.06
CA LYS A 27 19.70 16.41 -6.97
C LYS A 27 18.62 15.72 -6.14
N PHE A 28 17.53 15.29 -6.76
CA PHE A 28 16.59 14.39 -6.08
C PHE A 28 17.16 12.96 -6.00
N SER A 29 17.64 12.58 -4.81
CA SER A 29 18.00 11.19 -4.49
C SER A 29 16.77 10.28 -4.60
N ASN A 30 16.99 9.00 -4.90
CA ASN A 30 15.92 8.00 -4.93
C ASN A 30 15.17 7.89 -3.61
N GLU A 31 15.88 8.03 -2.49
CA GLU A 31 15.28 8.05 -1.15
C GLU A 31 14.26 9.19 -1.00
N ASN A 32 14.60 10.40 -1.43
CA ASN A 32 13.68 11.54 -1.38
C ASN A 32 12.45 11.32 -2.26
N LYS A 33 12.64 10.73 -3.45
CA LYS A 33 11.52 10.42 -4.35
C LYS A 33 10.57 9.41 -3.72
N VAL A 34 11.12 8.36 -3.10
CA VAL A 34 10.34 7.35 -2.38
C VAL A 34 9.59 7.98 -1.21
N ILE A 35 10.26 8.79 -0.38
CA ILE A 35 9.60 9.45 0.76
C ILE A 35 8.45 10.33 0.29
N ILE A 36 8.63 11.15 -0.75
CA ILE A 36 7.56 12.01 -1.28
C ILE A 36 6.41 11.17 -1.82
N LEU A 37 6.71 10.08 -2.55
CA LEU A 37 5.68 9.16 -3.03
C LEU A 37 4.87 8.59 -1.86
N LEU A 38 5.54 8.03 -0.85
CA LEU A 38 4.89 7.37 0.29
C LEU A 38 4.04 8.33 1.12
N VAL A 39 4.49 9.57 1.33
CA VAL A 39 3.73 10.59 2.09
C VAL A 39 2.54 11.14 1.27
N SER A 40 2.53 10.96 -0.05
CA SER A 40 1.42 11.40 -0.91
C SER A 40 0.23 10.44 -0.96
N LEU A 41 0.41 9.22 -0.44
CA LEU A 41 -0.60 8.18 -0.36
C LEU A 41 -1.61 8.47 0.75
N SER A 42 -2.79 7.86 0.65
CA SER A 42 -3.83 7.97 1.67
C SER A 42 -3.56 7.06 2.87
N ASP A 43 -4.27 7.32 3.98
CA ASP A 43 -4.08 6.59 5.24
C ASP A 43 -4.34 5.08 5.11
N SER A 44 -5.16 4.64 4.15
CA SER A 44 -5.39 3.21 3.91
C SER A 44 -4.16 2.44 3.42
N TYR A 45 -3.08 3.16 3.08
CA TYR A 45 -1.77 2.58 2.73
C TYR A 45 -0.76 2.68 3.88
N ASN A 46 -1.11 3.23 5.06
CA ASN A 46 -0.17 3.48 6.16
C ASN A 46 0.63 2.24 6.60
N HIS A 47 -0.01 1.07 6.66
CA HIS A 47 0.67 -0.17 7.00
C HIS A 47 1.72 -0.58 5.95
N LEU A 48 1.40 -0.40 4.67
CA LEU A 48 2.33 -0.65 3.57
C LEU A 48 3.47 0.37 3.57
N VAL A 49 3.15 1.66 3.75
CA VAL A 49 4.14 2.75 3.86
C VAL A 49 5.14 2.46 4.97
N THR A 50 4.65 2.07 6.15
CA THR A 50 5.51 1.71 7.29
C THR A 50 6.40 0.52 6.94
N THR A 51 5.83 -0.53 6.35
CA THR A 51 6.60 -1.72 5.97
C THR A 51 7.69 -1.38 4.95
N LEU A 52 7.37 -0.62 3.90
CA LEU A 52 8.32 -0.25 2.85
C LEU A 52 9.43 0.68 3.38
N LEU A 53 9.10 1.59 4.31
CA LEU A 53 10.08 2.49 4.93
C LEU A 53 11.11 1.73 5.77
N TYR A 54 10.71 0.66 6.44
CA TYR A 54 11.60 -0.15 7.30
C TYR A 54 12.20 -1.38 6.61
N ALA A 55 11.65 -1.82 5.47
CA ALA A 55 12.08 -3.04 4.78
C ALA A 55 13.42 -2.89 4.05
N SER A 56 13.79 -1.68 3.61
CA SER A 56 15.01 -1.47 2.83
C SER A 56 15.78 -0.23 3.28
N THR A 57 17.08 -0.40 3.52
CA THR A 57 18.02 0.69 3.81
C THR A 57 18.34 1.56 2.60
N THR A 58 18.09 1.08 1.37
CA THR A 58 18.31 1.82 0.12
C THR A 58 17.11 1.64 -0.81
N PRO A 59 16.00 2.35 -0.57
CA PRO A 59 14.79 2.16 -1.35
C PRO A 59 14.96 2.72 -2.77
N ILE A 60 14.66 1.87 -3.76
CA ILE A 60 14.62 2.24 -5.18
C ILE A 60 13.15 2.55 -5.54
N LEU A 61 12.93 3.64 -6.27
CA LEU A 61 11.58 4.10 -6.58
C LEU A 61 10.78 3.07 -7.37
N GLU A 62 11.41 2.41 -8.35
CA GLU A 62 10.79 1.38 -9.19
C GLU A 62 10.31 0.19 -8.36
N ASP A 63 11.16 -0.36 -7.49
CA ASP A 63 10.79 -1.48 -6.60
C ASP A 63 9.62 -1.13 -5.66
N VAL A 64 9.58 0.12 -5.19
CA VAL A 64 8.51 0.64 -4.34
C VAL A 64 7.20 0.75 -5.12
N ILE A 65 7.25 1.25 -6.36
CA ILE A 65 6.09 1.33 -7.25
C ILE A 65 5.56 -0.07 -7.56
N ASP A 66 6.43 -1.04 -7.86
CA ASP A 66 6.03 -2.42 -8.13
C ASP A 66 5.34 -3.05 -6.92
N SER A 67 5.91 -2.86 -5.73
CA SER A 67 5.31 -3.32 -4.47
C SER A 67 3.95 -2.67 -4.19
N LEU A 68 3.82 -1.38 -4.49
CA LEU A 68 2.56 -0.63 -4.38
C LEU A 68 1.50 -1.16 -5.35
N MET A 69 1.87 -1.44 -6.59
CA MET A 69 0.96 -1.98 -7.61
C MET A 69 0.52 -3.41 -7.28
N GLU A 70 1.42 -4.26 -6.80
CA GLU A 70 1.07 -5.61 -6.34
C GLU A 70 0.09 -5.56 -5.16
N TYR A 71 0.29 -4.64 -4.21
CA TYR A 71 -0.66 -4.43 -3.12
C TYR A 71 -2.01 -3.91 -3.62
N TYR A 72 -2.02 -2.95 -4.55
CA TYR A 72 -3.25 -2.40 -5.12
C TYR A 72 -4.08 -3.45 -5.85
N HIS A 73 -3.44 -4.29 -6.69
CA HIS A 73 -4.11 -5.39 -7.35
C HIS A 73 -4.65 -6.41 -6.34
N ARG A 74 -3.86 -6.82 -5.34
CA ARG A 74 -4.32 -7.71 -4.27
C ARG A 74 -5.51 -7.14 -3.50
N LYS A 75 -5.48 -5.86 -3.13
CA LYS A 75 -6.57 -5.18 -2.42
C LYS A 75 -7.84 -5.13 -3.26
N LYS A 76 -7.71 -4.97 -4.58
CA LYS A 76 -8.82 -4.95 -5.53
C LYS A 76 -9.41 -6.34 -5.81
N ASP A 77 -8.57 -7.38 -5.90
CA ASP A 77 -8.99 -8.77 -6.11
C ASP A 77 -9.64 -9.37 -4.87
N VAL A 78 -9.19 -8.98 -3.66
CA VAL A 78 -9.73 -9.46 -2.38
C VAL A 78 -11.02 -8.72 -1.99
N GLY A 79 -11.31 -7.57 -2.60
CA GLY A 79 -12.53 -6.79 -2.42
C GLY A 79 -12.74 -6.33 -0.99
N GLU A 80 -12.21 -5.16 -0.61
CA GLU A 80 -12.52 -4.40 0.64
C GLU A 80 -12.56 -5.16 1.98
N ALA A 81 -12.20 -6.45 2.05
CA ALA A 81 -12.34 -7.28 3.24
C ALA A 81 -11.16 -7.14 4.23
N CYS A 82 -10.20 -6.26 3.95
CA CYS A 82 -9.00 -6.07 4.76
C CYS A 82 -8.97 -4.72 5.46
N ASP A 83 -10.11 -4.28 6.01
CA ASP A 83 -10.10 -3.24 7.05
C ASP A 83 -10.47 -3.81 8.44
N GLU A 84 -11.30 -4.85 8.56
CA GLU A 84 -11.66 -5.37 9.90
C GLU A 84 -11.80 -6.91 9.97
N GLY A 85 -11.04 -7.50 10.90
CA GLY A 85 -11.40 -8.76 11.55
C GLY A 85 -10.69 -10.01 11.05
N LEU A 86 -9.60 -10.38 11.73
CA LEU A 86 -9.30 -11.79 11.99
C LEU A 86 -10.48 -12.38 12.78
N TYR A 87 -11.56 -12.79 12.11
CA TYR A 87 -12.54 -13.65 12.73
C TYR A 87 -11.86 -15.01 12.94
N VAL A 88 -11.33 -15.22 14.14
CA VAL A 88 -11.09 -16.56 14.66
C VAL A 88 -12.44 -17.26 14.59
N LYS A 89 -12.59 -18.15 13.61
CA LYS A 89 -13.71 -19.07 13.53
C LYS A 89 -13.53 -20.04 14.70
N ASP A 90 -14.00 -19.60 15.87
CA ASP A 90 -13.96 -20.37 17.12
C ASP A 90 -14.69 -21.69 16.85
N GLY A 91 -13.91 -22.75 16.66
CA GLY A 91 -14.40 -24.09 16.54
C GLY A 91 -14.97 -24.50 17.89
N ARG A 92 -16.27 -24.26 18.10
CA ARG A 92 -17.04 -24.93 19.14
C ARG A 92 -17.85 -26.06 18.53
N GLU A 93 -17.17 -27.18 18.30
CA GLU A 93 -17.77 -28.47 18.65
C GLU A 93 -18.20 -28.38 20.12
N HIS A 94 -19.51 -28.52 20.40
CA HIS A 94 -20.06 -29.17 21.60
C HIS A 94 -21.59 -29.11 21.54
N GLY A 95 -22.21 -30.23 21.15
CA GLY A 95 -23.66 -30.38 21.11
C GLY A 95 -24.08 -31.84 21.16
N ARG A 96 -23.62 -32.55 22.19
CA ARG A 96 -23.98 -33.93 22.53
C ARG A 96 -25.51 -34.06 22.66
N GLN A 97 -26.22 -34.52 21.63
CA GLN A 97 -27.63 -34.87 21.76
C GLN A 97 -27.75 -36.20 22.52
N LYS A 98 -28.16 -36.13 23.79
CA LYS A 98 -28.86 -37.24 24.44
C LYS A 98 -30.32 -37.18 24.01
N LYS A 99 -30.84 -38.25 23.42
CA LYS A 99 -32.28 -38.53 23.44
C LYS A 99 -32.56 -39.90 24.05
N LYS A 100 -33.67 -39.88 24.78
CA LYS A 100 -34.22 -40.78 25.78
C LYS A 100 -34.78 -42.07 25.19
#